data_AF-A0A137NPT1-F1
#
_entry.id   AF-A0A137NPT1-F1
#
_cell.length_a   1.000
_cell.length_b   1.000
_cell.length_c   1.000
_cell.angle_alpha   90.00
_cell.angle_beta   90.00
_cell.angle_gamma   90.00
#
_symmetry.space_group_name_H-M   'P 1'
#
loop_
_entity.id
_entity.type
_entity.pdbx_description
1 polymer ?
#
loop_
_entity_poly.entity_id
_entity_poly.type
_entity_poly.pdbx_seq_one_letter_code
_entity_poly.pdbx_strand_id
1 'polypeptide(L)'
;SYDDNTNGTGLYIYNLKDGPISDIKPNIINITNASPVYTPLFLNFPPGFPKERSDQLWMMGALHEHAIAEANLDEEHWSGQIINDNEFKFDNSLIPMPDFKNFPQSGFTVNIVNNSNNSTLHVIGGLIYSKKRKNELMTNYHFKYDFNTSKWSDLSNHTKSILQPVAYHRVIQADDSLVLLSGLSQNYTKNGNFTETLPSNNATYIRISDIYKFDLTTEKWSLVNAKLNLDPDIYERGLADGLSLDIYEGKLLSYMSLKDFQNLDYVPKLGTLDFRAKNWEWTWIDVKNDGGLSNQRQYSKKIYSIDLKTNKLIGSVNISGKIVQPTGSGLPKWAIIFISIVCVLVFILILVGLWFYFRYKKLAKPNENNNQKVQTVWAISEVEMNRNIRISSTLNIGANAISLGQGDTTLNNETAIEYDYFQHE
;
A
#
# COMPACT_ATOMS: atom_id res chain seq x y z
N SER A 1 -10.27 7.75 -10.28
CA SER A 1 -11.70 7.88 -10.60
C SER A 1 -12.28 6.50 -10.42
N TYR A 2 -13.26 6.31 -9.55
CA TYR A 2 -14.05 5.08 -9.59
C TYR A 2 -14.74 5.07 -10.97
N ASP A 3 -14.70 3.93 -11.67
CA ASP A 3 -15.48 3.75 -12.89
C ASP A 3 -16.90 3.37 -12.42
N ASP A 4 -17.81 4.35 -12.41
CA ASP A 4 -19.19 4.16 -11.94
C ASP A 4 -19.97 3.10 -12.77
N ASN A 5 -19.36 2.56 -13.83
CA ASN A 5 -19.98 1.53 -14.68
C ASN A 5 -19.71 0.09 -14.23
N THR A 6 -18.82 -0.17 -13.26
CA THR A 6 -18.63 -1.54 -12.75
C THR A 6 -19.67 -1.85 -11.68
N ASN A 7 -20.81 -2.40 -12.08
CA ASN A 7 -21.79 -3.00 -11.17
C ASN A 7 -21.22 -4.31 -10.60
N GLY A 8 -20.32 -4.24 -9.61
CA GLY A 8 -19.79 -5.41 -8.91
C GLY A 8 -18.34 -5.25 -8.42
N THR A 9 -17.80 -6.35 -7.90
CA THR A 9 -16.40 -6.45 -7.45
C THR A 9 -15.50 -6.67 -8.67
N GLY A 10 -14.44 -5.87 -8.80
CA GLY A 10 -13.47 -5.98 -9.88
C GLY A 10 -12.04 -5.95 -9.36
N LEU A 11 -11.14 -6.66 -10.02
CA LEU A 11 -9.72 -6.67 -9.78
C LEU A 11 -9.01 -5.77 -10.79
N TYR A 12 -8.18 -4.86 -10.30
CA TYR A 12 -7.32 -4.01 -11.13
C TYR A 12 -5.91 -4.58 -11.16
N ILE A 13 -5.46 -5.03 -12.32
CA ILE A 13 -4.12 -5.56 -12.55
C ILE A 13 -3.27 -4.51 -13.24
N TYR A 14 -2.15 -4.12 -12.62
CA TYR A 14 -1.23 -3.14 -13.17
C TYR A 14 0.07 -3.83 -13.59
N ASN A 15 0.30 -3.96 -14.89
CA ASN A 15 1.55 -4.48 -15.41
C ASN A 15 2.63 -3.40 -15.36
N LEU A 16 3.63 -3.61 -14.51
CA LEU A 16 4.79 -2.73 -14.44
C LEU A 16 5.66 -2.94 -15.67
N LYS A 17 6.05 -1.83 -16.31
CA LYS A 17 6.94 -1.83 -17.48
C LYS A 17 7.85 -0.61 -17.41
N ASP A 18 8.99 -0.68 -18.08
CA ASP A 18 9.86 0.47 -18.25
C ASP A 18 9.10 1.63 -18.91
N GLY A 19 9.23 2.82 -18.33
CA GLY A 19 8.62 4.04 -18.85
C GLY A 19 7.93 4.89 -17.78
N PRO A 20 7.25 5.96 -18.20
CA PRO A 20 6.42 6.78 -17.31
C PRO A 20 5.31 5.96 -16.65
N ILE A 21 5.05 6.19 -15.36
CA ILE A 21 3.94 5.55 -14.64
C ILE A 21 2.57 5.91 -15.23
N SER A 22 2.47 7.06 -15.92
CA SER A 22 1.28 7.42 -16.70
C SER A 22 0.94 6.41 -17.80
N ASP A 23 1.90 5.61 -18.23
CA ASP A 23 1.75 4.63 -19.30
C ASP A 23 1.32 3.26 -18.77
N ILE A 24 1.28 3.10 -17.43
CA ILE A 24 0.72 1.94 -16.74
C ILE A 24 -0.80 2.08 -16.76
N LYS A 25 -1.46 1.24 -17.54
CA LYS A 25 -2.93 1.15 -17.58
C LYS A 25 -3.35 -0.12 -16.85
N PRO A 26 -4.37 -0.07 -15.98
CA PRO A 26 -4.90 -1.28 -15.39
C PRO A 26 -5.64 -2.11 -16.44
N ASN A 27 -5.48 -3.42 -16.36
CA ASN A 27 -6.47 -4.36 -16.86
C ASN A 27 -7.48 -4.59 -15.73
N ILE A 28 -8.78 -4.56 -16.05
CA ILE A 28 -9.83 -4.81 -15.06
C ILE A 28 -10.41 -6.19 -15.33
N ILE A 29 -10.25 -7.09 -14.36
CA ILE A 29 -10.93 -8.39 -14.37
C ILE A 29 -12.16 -8.26 -13.49
N ASN A 30 -13.35 -8.41 -14.07
CA ASN A 30 -14.58 -8.46 -13.28
C ASN A 30 -14.64 -9.79 -12.53
N ILE A 31 -14.81 -9.74 -11.22
CA ILE A 31 -15.14 -10.93 -10.41
C ILE A 31 -16.66 -11.13 -10.52
N THR A 32 -17.09 -11.54 -11.72
CA THR A 32 -18.51 -11.73 -12.02
C THR A 32 -19.09 -12.85 -11.17
N ASN A 33 -20.36 -12.72 -10.77
CA ASN A 33 -21.14 -13.69 -10.00
C ASN A 33 -20.79 -13.81 -8.51
N ALA A 34 -19.76 -13.12 -8.03
CA ALA A 34 -19.54 -13.00 -6.59
C ALA A 34 -20.58 -12.10 -5.93
N SER A 35 -20.90 -12.38 -4.67
CA SER A 35 -21.69 -11.50 -3.83
C SER A 35 -21.02 -10.12 -3.70
N PRO A 36 -21.75 -8.98 -3.67
CA PRO A 36 -21.17 -7.66 -3.47
C PRO A 36 -20.36 -7.49 -2.17
N VAL A 37 -20.57 -8.40 -1.22
CA VAL A 37 -19.86 -8.43 0.07
C VAL A 37 -18.68 -9.40 0.08
N TYR A 38 -18.33 -9.98 -1.07
CA TYR A 38 -17.17 -10.84 -1.26
C TYR A 38 -15.88 -10.01 -1.13
N THR A 39 -15.01 -10.43 -0.22
CA THR A 39 -13.70 -9.85 0.01
C THR A 39 -12.63 -10.86 -0.42
N PRO A 40 -11.94 -10.66 -1.55
CA PRO A 40 -10.86 -11.56 -1.95
C PRO A 40 -9.65 -11.43 -1.03
N LEU A 41 -9.03 -12.56 -0.70
CA LEU A 41 -7.76 -12.66 0.02
C LEU A 41 -6.74 -13.33 -0.90
N PHE A 42 -5.69 -12.60 -1.30
CA PHE A 42 -4.65 -13.17 -2.15
C PHE A 42 -3.83 -14.23 -1.42
N LEU A 43 -3.47 -15.27 -2.16
CA LEU A 43 -2.59 -16.33 -1.71
C LEU A 43 -1.21 -16.17 -2.34
N ASN A 44 -0.18 -16.06 -1.50
CA ASN A 44 1.20 -16.05 -1.93
C ASN A 44 1.76 -17.49 -1.89
N PHE A 45 1.81 -18.15 -3.04
CA PHE A 45 2.38 -19.49 -3.14
C PHE A 45 3.92 -19.43 -3.19
N PRO A 46 4.63 -20.18 -2.33
CA PRO A 46 6.09 -20.15 -2.34
C PRO A 46 6.66 -20.82 -3.59
N PRO A 47 7.88 -20.42 -4.03
CA PRO A 47 8.58 -21.11 -5.11
C PRO A 47 8.71 -22.61 -4.84
N GLY A 48 8.53 -23.42 -5.88
CA GLY A 48 8.63 -24.88 -5.78
C GLY A 48 7.35 -25.59 -5.30
N PHE A 49 6.26 -24.85 -5.09
CA PHE A 49 4.92 -25.46 -5.06
C PHE A 49 4.70 -26.28 -6.37
N PRO A 50 4.03 -27.45 -6.33
CA PRO A 50 3.96 -28.36 -7.49
C PRO A 50 3.70 -27.64 -8.82
N LYS A 51 4.60 -27.88 -9.79
CA LYS A 51 4.95 -27.05 -10.97
C LYS A 51 3.82 -26.63 -11.92
N GLU A 52 2.58 -26.99 -11.67
CA GLU A 52 1.43 -26.60 -12.49
C GLU A 52 0.65 -25.40 -11.92
N ARG A 53 1.03 -24.90 -10.73
CA ARG A 53 0.20 -23.92 -9.99
C ARG A 53 0.96 -22.78 -9.30
N SER A 54 2.29 -22.82 -9.23
CA SER A 54 3.11 -21.85 -8.46
C SER A 54 3.24 -20.48 -9.12
N ASP A 55 3.02 -20.42 -10.43
CA ASP A 55 3.10 -19.24 -11.29
C ASP A 55 1.75 -18.51 -11.42
N GLN A 56 0.69 -19.06 -10.82
CA GLN A 56 -0.65 -18.49 -10.85
C GLN A 56 -0.96 -17.72 -9.56
N LEU A 57 -1.66 -16.59 -9.70
CA LEU A 57 -2.17 -15.82 -8.58
C LEU A 57 -3.55 -16.38 -8.19
N TRP A 58 -3.66 -16.83 -6.94
CA TRP A 58 -4.86 -17.42 -6.38
C TRP A 58 -5.45 -16.52 -5.30
N MET A 59 -6.74 -16.70 -5.04
CA MET A 59 -7.46 -16.00 -3.99
C MET A 59 -8.35 -16.96 -3.21
N MET A 60 -8.62 -16.60 -1.96
CA MET A 60 -9.68 -17.17 -1.13
C MET A 60 -10.76 -16.14 -0.86
N GLY A 61 -11.99 -16.60 -0.69
CA GLY A 61 -13.14 -15.78 -0.34
C GLY A 61 -13.21 -15.51 1.14
N ALA A 62 -13.43 -14.24 1.48
CA ALA A 62 -13.92 -13.79 2.77
C ALA A 62 -15.19 -12.97 2.56
N LEU A 63 -15.83 -12.57 3.66
CA LEU A 63 -16.91 -11.61 3.67
C LEU A 63 -16.41 -10.25 4.20
N HIS A 64 -17.02 -9.18 3.72
CA HIS A 64 -16.91 -7.89 4.38
C HIS A 64 -17.50 -7.97 5.80
N GLU A 65 -16.84 -7.37 6.79
CA GLU A 65 -17.21 -7.49 8.21
C GLU A 65 -18.69 -7.18 8.48
N HIS A 66 -19.20 -6.05 7.99
CA HIS A 66 -20.61 -5.66 8.17
C HIS A 66 -21.63 -6.63 7.56
N ALA A 67 -21.20 -7.54 6.68
CA ALA A 67 -22.08 -8.50 6.03
C ALA A 67 -22.09 -9.88 6.70
N ILE A 68 -21.23 -10.16 7.68
CA ILE A 68 -21.13 -11.52 8.27
C ILE A 68 -22.42 -11.96 9.00
N ALA A 69 -23.27 -11.00 9.38
CA ALA A 69 -24.58 -11.28 9.99
C ALA A 69 -25.64 -11.75 8.98
N GLU A 70 -25.50 -11.33 7.72
CA GLU A 70 -26.54 -11.41 6.68
C GLU A 70 -26.17 -12.37 5.54
N ALA A 71 -24.88 -12.56 5.30
CA ALA A 71 -24.34 -13.42 4.26
C ALA A 71 -23.65 -14.66 4.85
N ASN A 72 -23.55 -15.71 4.04
CA ASN A 72 -22.68 -16.83 4.31
C ASN A 72 -21.60 -16.86 3.23
N LEU A 73 -20.43 -17.42 3.58
CA LEU A 73 -19.47 -17.82 2.57
C LEU A 73 -20.12 -18.84 1.64
N ASP A 74 -20.01 -18.59 0.35
CA ASP A 74 -20.50 -19.47 -0.70
C ASP A 74 -19.39 -20.43 -1.10
N GLU A 75 -19.70 -21.72 -1.13
CA GLU A 75 -18.76 -22.74 -1.56
C GLU A 75 -18.31 -22.43 -2.99
N GLU A 76 -19.22 -22.09 -3.91
CA GLU A 76 -18.90 -21.83 -5.34
C GLU A 76 -17.89 -20.69 -5.54
N HIS A 77 -17.77 -19.78 -4.58
CA HIS A 77 -16.91 -18.61 -4.63
C HIS A 77 -15.74 -18.66 -3.63
N TRP A 78 -15.50 -19.83 -3.01
CA TRP A 78 -14.54 -19.98 -1.92
C TRP A 78 -13.08 -19.81 -2.33
N SER A 79 -12.64 -20.39 -3.45
CA SER A 79 -11.33 -20.11 -4.01
C SER A 79 -11.39 -19.88 -5.50
N GLY A 80 -10.41 -19.15 -6.02
CA GLY A 80 -10.30 -18.91 -7.44
C GLY A 80 -8.91 -18.53 -7.87
N GLN A 81 -8.69 -18.58 -9.17
CA GLN A 81 -7.42 -18.35 -9.82
C GLN A 81 -7.56 -17.28 -10.91
N ILE A 82 -6.53 -16.47 -11.03
CA ILE A 82 -6.34 -15.57 -12.16
C ILE A 82 -5.59 -16.38 -13.22
N ILE A 83 -6.29 -16.75 -14.28
CA ILE A 83 -5.75 -17.57 -15.38
C ILE A 83 -4.80 -16.73 -16.23
N ASN A 84 -5.15 -15.46 -16.43
CA ASN A 84 -4.37 -14.45 -17.15
C ASN A 84 -4.94 -13.05 -16.81
N ASP A 85 -4.32 -12.01 -17.36
CA ASP A 85 -4.68 -10.60 -17.13
C ASP A 85 -6.13 -10.20 -17.46
N ASN A 86 -6.90 -11.08 -18.11
CA ASN A 86 -8.29 -10.83 -18.50
C ASN A 86 -9.29 -11.87 -17.98
N GLU A 87 -8.83 -12.93 -17.32
CA GLU A 87 -9.67 -14.06 -16.94
C GLU A 87 -9.43 -14.49 -15.50
N PHE A 88 -10.52 -14.48 -14.74
CA PHE A 88 -10.59 -15.03 -13.40
C PHE A 88 -11.61 -16.17 -13.37
N LYS A 89 -11.28 -17.25 -12.67
CA LYS A 89 -12.13 -18.43 -12.57
C LYS A 89 -12.18 -18.92 -11.13
N PHE A 90 -13.39 -19.09 -10.61
CA PHE A 90 -13.62 -19.80 -9.36
C PHE A 90 -13.32 -21.29 -9.53
N ASP A 91 -12.58 -21.85 -8.58
CA ASP A 91 -12.14 -23.23 -8.57
C ASP A 91 -11.83 -23.66 -7.12
N ASN A 92 -12.69 -24.50 -6.56
CA ASN A 92 -12.55 -25.03 -5.20
C ASN A 92 -11.81 -26.37 -5.13
N SER A 93 -11.34 -26.88 -6.27
CA SER A 93 -10.65 -28.18 -6.31
C SER A 93 -9.27 -28.13 -5.66
N LEU A 94 -8.61 -26.97 -5.67
CA LEU A 94 -7.29 -26.80 -5.04
C LEU A 94 -7.43 -26.66 -3.51
N ILE A 95 -8.36 -25.84 -3.05
CA ILE A 95 -8.60 -25.54 -1.64
C ILE A 95 -10.10 -25.66 -1.39
N PRO A 96 -10.62 -26.84 -1.03
CA PRO A 96 -12.05 -26.98 -0.75
C PRO A 96 -12.44 -26.14 0.47
N MET A 97 -13.71 -25.72 0.51
CA MET A 97 -14.22 -24.99 1.68
C MET A 97 -14.21 -25.89 2.92
N PRO A 98 -13.71 -25.43 4.06
CA PRO A 98 -13.68 -26.23 5.29
C PRO A 98 -15.07 -26.35 5.92
N ASP A 99 -15.45 -27.57 6.32
CA ASP A 99 -16.69 -27.84 7.06
C ASP A 99 -16.47 -27.74 8.59
N PHE A 100 -15.95 -26.60 9.04
CA PHE A 100 -15.86 -26.31 10.48
C PHE A 100 -16.87 -25.25 10.88
N LYS A 101 -17.72 -25.58 11.85
CA LYS A 101 -18.77 -24.68 12.37
C LYS A 101 -18.26 -23.29 12.77
N ASN A 102 -17.03 -23.20 13.27
CA ASN A 102 -16.45 -21.95 13.75
C ASN A 102 -15.34 -21.43 12.84
N PHE A 103 -15.33 -21.82 11.57
CA PHE A 103 -14.39 -21.27 10.60
C PHE A 103 -14.63 -19.76 10.42
N PRO A 104 -13.58 -18.91 10.45
CA PRO A 104 -13.73 -17.47 10.33
C PRO A 104 -14.24 -17.08 8.94
N GLN A 105 -15.09 -16.05 8.91
CA GLN A 105 -15.72 -15.55 7.68
C GLN A 105 -15.12 -14.22 7.22
N SER A 106 -14.44 -13.49 8.11
CA SER A 106 -13.83 -12.19 7.82
C SER A 106 -12.65 -11.92 8.73
N GLY A 107 -11.80 -10.94 8.40
CA GLY A 107 -10.73 -10.43 9.27
C GLY A 107 -9.68 -11.47 9.72
N PHE A 108 -9.61 -12.63 9.08
CA PHE A 108 -8.60 -13.65 9.34
C PHE A 108 -7.38 -13.43 8.46
N THR A 109 -6.23 -13.97 8.86
CA THR A 109 -5.05 -14.05 7.97
C THR A 109 -4.92 -15.43 7.37
N VAL A 110 -4.52 -15.47 6.10
CA VAL A 110 -4.08 -16.67 5.39
C VAL A 110 -2.56 -16.61 5.20
N ASN A 111 -1.86 -17.73 5.42
CA ASN A 111 -0.44 -17.81 5.10
C ASN A 111 -0.08 -19.23 4.61
N ILE A 112 0.69 -19.32 3.54
CA ILE A 112 1.17 -20.59 2.99
C ILE A 112 2.61 -20.81 3.42
N VAL A 113 2.83 -21.94 4.08
CA VAL A 113 4.14 -22.39 4.54
C VAL A 113 4.60 -23.51 3.64
N ASN A 114 5.88 -23.53 3.27
CA ASN A 114 6.50 -24.69 2.62
C ASN A 114 7.68 -25.18 3.47
N ASN A 115 7.51 -26.34 4.11
CA ASN A 115 8.59 -27.01 4.85
C ASN A 115 8.94 -28.32 4.15
N SER A 116 10.12 -28.38 3.53
CA SER A 116 10.68 -29.62 2.96
C SER A 116 9.74 -30.35 1.99
N ASN A 117 9.12 -29.62 1.06
CA ASN A 117 8.11 -30.10 0.11
C ASN A 117 6.72 -30.42 0.71
N ASN A 118 6.50 -30.14 1.99
CA ASN A 118 5.16 -30.11 2.55
C ASN A 118 4.65 -28.68 2.60
N SER A 119 3.76 -28.35 1.66
CA SER A 119 3.09 -27.06 1.66
C SER A 119 1.80 -27.15 2.47
N THR A 120 1.59 -26.19 3.35
CA THR A 120 0.39 -26.08 4.18
C THR A 120 -0.14 -24.65 4.17
N LEU A 121 -1.45 -24.49 4.06
CA LEU A 121 -2.13 -23.21 4.23
C LEU A 121 -2.63 -23.11 5.67
N HIS A 122 -2.34 -22.00 6.32
CA HIS A 122 -2.78 -21.69 7.68
C HIS A 122 -3.80 -20.56 7.66
N VAL A 123 -4.91 -20.74 8.35
CA VAL A 123 -5.96 -19.74 8.56
C VAL A 123 -6.06 -19.47 10.06
N ILE A 124 -5.77 -18.24 10.47
CA ILE A 124 -5.62 -17.88 11.89
C ILE A 124 -6.56 -16.71 12.22
N GLY A 125 -7.22 -16.83 13.37
CA GLY A 125 -8.08 -15.81 13.97
C GLY A 125 -9.28 -15.41 13.09
N GLY A 126 -9.66 -14.14 13.15
CA GLY A 126 -10.75 -13.54 12.39
C GLY A 126 -12.09 -13.50 13.11
N LEU A 127 -13.14 -13.21 12.34
CA LEU A 127 -14.50 -12.95 12.80
C LEU A 127 -15.45 -14.07 12.39
N ILE A 128 -16.39 -14.38 13.28
CA ILE A 128 -17.57 -15.22 13.00
C ILE A 128 -18.83 -14.51 13.48
N TYR A 129 -19.98 -14.84 12.91
CA TYR A 129 -21.26 -14.37 13.43
C TYR A 129 -21.97 -15.42 14.30
N SER A 130 -22.30 -15.06 15.53
CA SER A 130 -23.09 -15.91 16.42
C SER A 130 -24.58 -15.62 16.29
N LYS A 131 -25.31 -16.44 15.52
CA LYS A 131 -26.78 -16.35 15.41
C LYS A 131 -27.49 -16.38 16.77
N LYS A 132 -26.94 -17.14 17.74
CA LYS A 132 -27.47 -17.25 19.11
C LYS A 132 -27.32 -15.94 19.90
N ARG A 133 -26.15 -15.28 19.79
CA ARG A 133 -25.86 -14.03 20.50
C ARG A 133 -26.25 -12.78 19.72
N LYS A 134 -26.60 -12.94 18.44
CA LYS A 134 -26.82 -11.87 17.46
C LYS A 134 -25.67 -10.86 17.44
N ASN A 135 -24.45 -11.37 17.50
CA ASN A 135 -23.26 -10.56 17.59
C ASN A 135 -22.09 -11.22 16.88
N GLU A 136 -21.19 -10.39 16.37
CA GLU A 136 -19.92 -10.78 15.81
C GLU A 136 -18.95 -11.16 16.94
N LEU A 137 -18.16 -12.19 16.70
CA LEU A 137 -17.17 -12.68 17.63
C LEU A 137 -15.81 -12.75 16.94
N MET A 138 -14.78 -12.16 17.56
CA MET A 138 -13.39 -12.47 17.26
C MET A 138 -13.06 -13.87 17.76
N THR A 139 -12.19 -14.57 17.06
CA THR A 139 -11.78 -15.94 17.39
C THR A 139 -10.27 -16.07 17.49
N ASN A 140 -9.80 -17.10 18.20
CA ASN A 140 -8.41 -17.55 18.15
C ASN A 140 -8.29 -18.92 17.47
N TYR A 141 -9.24 -19.28 16.61
CA TYR A 141 -9.17 -20.55 15.89
C TYR A 141 -7.98 -20.56 14.93
N HIS A 142 -7.40 -21.74 14.74
CA HIS A 142 -6.29 -21.97 13.84
C HIS A 142 -6.58 -23.23 13.03
N PHE A 143 -6.80 -23.06 11.73
CA PHE A 143 -7.02 -24.16 10.79
C PHE A 143 -5.81 -24.32 9.88
N LYS A 144 -5.51 -25.57 9.53
CA LYS A 144 -4.42 -25.92 8.62
C LYS A 144 -4.95 -26.81 7.51
N TYR A 145 -4.72 -26.42 6.26
CA TYR A 145 -4.96 -27.23 5.07
C TYR A 145 -3.62 -27.78 4.57
N ASP A 146 -3.55 -29.11 4.43
CA ASP A 146 -2.38 -29.80 3.89
C ASP A 146 -2.62 -30.08 2.39
N PHE A 147 -1.80 -29.47 1.54
CA PHE A 147 -1.97 -29.56 0.09
C PHE A 147 -1.66 -30.95 -0.47
N ASN A 148 -0.82 -31.74 0.21
CA ASN A 148 -0.46 -33.09 -0.23
C ASN A 148 -1.59 -34.09 0.01
N THR A 149 -2.32 -33.91 1.11
CA THR A 149 -3.44 -34.80 1.50
C THR A 149 -4.81 -34.24 1.14
N SER A 150 -4.87 -32.97 0.72
CA SER A 150 -6.10 -32.20 0.47
C SER A 150 -7.06 -32.23 1.67
N LYS A 151 -6.51 -32.12 2.88
CA LYS A 151 -7.28 -32.22 4.12
C LYS A 151 -7.10 -31.00 5.01
N TRP A 152 -8.22 -30.56 5.56
CA TRP A 152 -8.26 -29.58 6.63
C TRP A 152 -8.08 -30.24 8.00
N SER A 153 -7.43 -29.53 8.91
CA SER A 153 -7.23 -29.90 10.30
C SER A 153 -7.48 -28.70 11.22
N ASP A 154 -8.07 -28.94 12.38
CA ASP A 154 -8.33 -27.94 13.41
C ASP A 154 -7.21 -27.99 14.47
N LEU A 155 -6.37 -26.95 14.50
CA LEU A 155 -5.28 -26.77 15.44
C LEU A 155 -5.65 -25.84 16.61
N SER A 156 -6.93 -25.52 16.79
CA SER A 156 -7.36 -24.53 17.77
C SER A 156 -7.18 -24.97 19.23
N ASN A 157 -6.95 -26.25 19.50
CA ASN A 157 -6.52 -26.68 20.83
C ASN A 157 -5.15 -26.11 21.22
N HIS A 158 -4.30 -25.78 20.24
CA HIS A 158 -2.97 -25.21 20.47
C HIS A 158 -2.98 -23.70 20.79
N THR A 159 -4.11 -23.01 20.55
CA THR A 159 -4.24 -21.56 20.80
C THR A 159 -4.82 -21.24 22.18
N LYS A 160 -5.44 -22.22 22.85
CA LYS A 160 -6.11 -22.05 24.15
C LYS A 160 -5.19 -21.45 25.20
N SER A 161 -5.65 -20.37 25.83
CA SER A 161 -4.92 -19.61 26.87
C SER A 161 -3.56 -19.05 26.44
N ILE A 162 -3.21 -19.11 25.15
CA ILE A 162 -1.96 -18.56 24.61
C ILE A 162 -2.26 -17.43 23.63
N LEU A 163 -2.90 -17.75 22.50
CA LEU A 163 -3.28 -16.75 21.50
C LEU A 163 -4.67 -16.21 21.83
N GLN A 164 -4.76 -14.93 22.21
CA GLN A 164 -6.05 -14.28 22.41
C GLN A 164 -6.87 -14.21 21.12
N PRO A 165 -8.21 -14.22 21.18
CA PRO A 165 -9.04 -13.99 20.00
C PRO A 165 -8.69 -12.69 19.31
N VAL A 166 -8.41 -12.77 18.01
CA VAL A 166 -7.80 -11.67 17.24
C VAL A 166 -8.35 -11.62 15.82
N ALA A 167 -8.63 -10.42 15.31
CA ALA A 167 -9.00 -10.16 13.92
C ALA A 167 -8.13 -9.04 13.33
N TYR A 168 -8.09 -8.91 12.00
CA TYR A 168 -7.33 -7.87 11.27
C TYR A 168 -5.84 -7.80 11.63
N HIS A 169 -5.28 -8.94 12.06
CA HIS A 169 -3.87 -9.07 12.35
C HIS A 169 -3.10 -9.41 11.07
N ARG A 170 -1.77 -9.47 11.17
CA ARG A 170 -0.89 -10.01 10.14
C ARG A 170 -0.18 -11.24 10.64
N VAL A 171 0.05 -12.19 9.74
CA VAL A 171 0.87 -13.38 9.97
C VAL A 171 1.85 -13.51 8.82
N ILE A 172 3.12 -13.72 9.14
CA ILE A 172 4.17 -13.99 8.15
C ILE A 172 5.01 -15.20 8.57
N GLN A 173 5.56 -15.94 7.61
CA GLN A 173 6.46 -17.06 7.90
C GLN A 173 7.89 -16.54 8.11
N ALA A 174 8.44 -16.72 9.30
CA ALA A 174 9.81 -16.35 9.66
C ALA A 174 10.59 -17.61 10.10
N ASP A 175 11.50 -18.08 9.25
CA ASP A 175 12.18 -19.38 9.38
C ASP A 175 11.14 -20.52 9.59
N ASP A 176 11.33 -21.38 10.59
CA ASP A 176 10.40 -22.47 10.96
C ASP A 176 9.27 -22.01 11.89
N SER A 177 8.77 -20.77 11.70
CA SER A 177 7.70 -20.23 12.53
C SER A 177 6.76 -19.33 11.77
N LEU A 178 5.52 -19.23 12.25
CA LEU A 178 4.60 -18.15 11.90
C LEU A 178 4.66 -17.08 12.98
N VAL A 179 4.75 -15.82 12.56
CA VAL A 179 4.80 -14.66 13.45
C VAL A 179 3.55 -13.83 13.23
N LEU A 180 2.74 -13.69 14.28
CA LEU A 180 1.51 -12.92 14.29
C LEU A 180 1.71 -11.59 15.04
N LEU A 181 1.30 -10.50 14.39
CA LEU A 181 1.48 -9.12 14.83
C LEU A 181 0.20 -8.29 14.65
N SER A 182 0.01 -7.33 15.55
CA SER A 182 -1.09 -6.35 15.50
C SER A 182 -2.48 -6.99 15.41
N GLY A 183 -3.47 -6.23 14.94
CA GLY A 183 -4.87 -6.60 14.87
C GLY A 183 -5.68 -6.11 16.07
N LEU A 184 -6.94 -6.51 16.10
CA LEU A 184 -7.92 -6.15 17.11
C LEU A 184 -8.18 -7.34 18.04
N SER A 185 -8.24 -7.08 19.35
CA SER A 185 -8.60 -8.03 20.42
C SER A 185 -9.28 -7.27 21.56
N GLN A 186 -9.80 -7.91 22.60
CA GLN A 186 -10.29 -7.20 23.80
C GLN A 186 -9.19 -7.00 24.85
N ASN A 187 -9.19 -5.86 25.56
CA ASN A 187 -8.20 -5.54 26.59
C ASN A 187 -8.22 -6.49 27.82
N TYR A 188 -9.36 -7.11 28.12
CA TYR A 188 -9.57 -7.89 29.35
C TYR A 188 -8.94 -9.29 29.32
N THR A 189 -8.33 -9.69 28.19
CA THR A 189 -7.68 -11.00 27.99
C THR A 189 -6.28 -11.09 28.59
N LYS A 190 -5.70 -9.98 29.08
CA LYS A 190 -4.32 -9.93 29.59
C LYS A 190 -4.02 -10.91 30.73
N ASN A 191 -5.04 -11.41 31.42
CA ASN A 191 -4.89 -12.39 32.51
C ASN A 191 -4.89 -13.86 32.03
N GLY A 192 -4.82 -14.13 30.72
CA GLY A 192 -4.70 -15.49 30.15
C GLY A 192 -5.97 -16.35 30.22
N ASN A 193 -7.05 -15.84 30.84
CA ASN A 193 -8.35 -16.51 30.93
C ASN A 193 -9.30 -15.96 29.87
N PHE A 194 -9.09 -16.34 28.62
CA PHE A 194 -10.03 -16.08 27.52
C PHE A 194 -10.57 -17.38 26.95
N THR A 195 -11.83 -17.32 26.51
CA THR A 195 -12.44 -18.38 25.69
C THR A 195 -11.94 -18.29 24.25
N GLU A 196 -12.28 -19.29 23.43
CA GLU A 196 -11.90 -19.34 22.02
C GLU A 196 -12.52 -18.19 21.19
N THR A 197 -13.52 -17.52 21.74
CA THR A 197 -14.22 -16.40 21.09
C THR A 197 -14.48 -15.25 22.05
N LEU A 198 -14.52 -14.02 21.54
CA LEU A 198 -14.88 -12.80 22.28
C LEU A 198 -15.71 -11.87 21.41
N PRO A 199 -16.66 -11.09 21.96
CA PRO A 199 -17.39 -10.06 21.20
C PRO A 199 -16.47 -9.05 20.50
N SER A 200 -16.82 -8.60 19.28
CA SER A 200 -16.03 -7.56 18.56
C SER A 200 -16.27 -6.14 19.10
N ASN A 201 -17.42 -5.89 19.75
CA ASN A 201 -17.94 -4.56 20.09
C ASN A 201 -17.15 -3.71 21.10
N ASN A 202 -16.00 -4.18 21.59
CA ASN A 202 -15.07 -3.44 22.46
C ASN A 202 -13.62 -3.80 22.14
N ALA A 203 -13.34 -4.09 20.86
CA ALA A 203 -12.00 -4.42 20.44
C ALA A 203 -11.06 -3.21 20.53
N THR A 204 -9.79 -3.51 20.75
CA THR A 204 -8.68 -2.59 20.85
C THR A 204 -7.48 -3.19 20.12
N TYR A 205 -6.57 -2.34 19.68
CA TYR A 205 -5.38 -2.80 18.99
C TYR A 205 -4.46 -3.58 19.91
N ILE A 206 -4.01 -4.74 19.40
CA ILE A 206 -2.90 -5.50 19.99
C ILE A 206 -1.65 -4.64 19.95
N ARG A 207 -0.91 -4.62 21.06
CA ARG A 207 0.33 -3.87 21.16
C ARG A 207 1.40 -4.54 20.29
N ILE A 208 2.16 -3.80 19.48
CA ILE A 208 3.15 -4.39 18.57
C ILE A 208 4.38 -4.97 19.29
N SER A 209 4.49 -4.74 20.61
CA SER A 209 5.44 -5.44 21.47
C SER A 209 4.98 -6.85 21.86
N ASP A 210 3.68 -7.16 21.75
CA ASP A 210 3.12 -8.49 21.98
C ASP A 210 3.13 -9.28 20.67
N ILE A 211 4.15 -10.11 20.47
CA ILE A 211 4.32 -10.89 19.22
C ILE A 211 4.02 -12.35 19.49
N TYR A 212 3.04 -12.92 18.79
CA TYR A 212 2.71 -14.34 18.92
C TYR A 212 3.51 -15.15 17.90
N LYS A 213 4.21 -16.18 18.35
CA LYS A 213 5.03 -17.05 17.52
C LYS A 213 4.49 -18.47 17.58
N PHE A 214 4.14 -19.03 16.42
CA PHE A 214 3.80 -20.44 16.25
C PHE A 214 4.99 -21.18 15.67
N ASP A 215 5.56 -22.10 16.43
CA ASP A 215 6.65 -22.96 15.98
C ASP A 215 6.09 -24.08 15.10
N LEU A 216 6.51 -24.13 13.83
CA LEU A 216 5.98 -25.05 12.83
C LEU A 216 6.43 -26.51 13.06
N THR A 217 7.50 -26.72 13.81
CA THR A 217 8.05 -28.06 14.08
C THR A 217 7.32 -28.71 15.26
N THR A 218 7.03 -27.93 16.30
CA THR A 218 6.40 -28.39 17.53
C THR A 218 4.89 -28.13 17.58
N GLU A 219 4.37 -27.35 16.64
CA GLU A 219 2.99 -26.86 16.57
C GLU A 219 2.54 -26.18 17.88
N LYS A 220 3.40 -25.31 18.42
CA LYS A 220 3.15 -24.60 19.68
C LYS A 220 3.18 -23.10 19.50
N TRP A 221 2.18 -22.44 20.07
CA TRP A 221 2.16 -20.99 20.22
C TRP A 221 2.98 -20.55 21.44
N SER A 222 3.58 -19.37 21.32
CA SER A 222 4.26 -18.67 22.41
C SER A 222 4.09 -17.16 22.24
N LEU A 223 4.09 -16.42 23.36
CA LEU A 223 4.13 -14.96 23.35
C LEU A 223 5.57 -14.50 23.55
N VAL A 224 6.06 -13.70 22.61
CA VAL A 224 7.37 -13.03 22.67
C VAL A 224 7.13 -11.54 22.87
N ASN A 225 7.68 -11.00 23.96
CA ASN A 225 7.60 -9.58 24.26
C ASN A 225 8.80 -8.85 23.66
N ALA A 226 8.60 -8.12 22.57
CA ALA A 226 9.63 -7.32 21.94
C ALA A 226 9.80 -5.95 22.63
N LYS A 227 11.03 -5.47 22.76
CA LYS A 227 11.27 -4.11 23.24
C LYS A 227 10.92 -3.10 22.16
N LEU A 228 10.19 -2.07 22.55
CA LEU A 228 9.78 -1.02 21.63
C LEU A 228 10.93 -0.06 21.27
N ASN A 229 11.90 0.17 22.17
CA ASN A 229 12.97 1.17 21.97
C ASN A 229 12.44 2.59 21.61
N LEU A 230 11.29 2.95 22.17
CA LEU A 230 10.73 4.30 22.16
C LEU A 230 10.41 4.70 23.61
N ASP A 231 10.12 5.98 23.82
CA ASP A 231 9.68 6.50 25.12
C ASP A 231 8.37 5.81 25.55
N PRO A 232 8.37 5.04 26.66
CA PRO A 232 7.18 4.34 27.13
C PRO A 232 6.08 5.30 27.63
N ASP A 233 6.41 6.53 28.00
CA ASP A 233 5.42 7.53 28.43
C ASP A 233 4.69 8.16 27.23
N ILE A 234 5.27 8.04 26.03
CA ILE A 234 4.67 8.52 24.78
C ILE A 234 3.94 7.39 24.05
N TYR A 235 4.57 6.23 23.90
CA TYR A 235 4.08 5.15 23.03
C TYR A 235 3.59 3.91 23.79
N GLU A 236 3.67 3.90 25.12
CA GLU A 236 3.39 2.73 25.95
C GLU A 236 4.09 1.46 25.42
N ARG A 237 3.29 0.46 25.02
CA ARG A 237 3.70 -0.82 24.46
C ARG A 237 3.60 -0.85 22.92
N GLY A 238 3.33 0.29 22.29
CA GLY A 238 3.16 0.46 20.85
C GLY A 238 1.77 0.06 20.38
N LEU A 239 0.76 0.90 20.60
CA LEU A 239 -0.51 0.76 19.88
C LEU A 239 -0.28 1.23 18.43
N ALA A 240 -0.66 0.41 17.45
CA ALA A 240 -0.40 0.68 16.04
C ALA A 240 -1.65 0.49 15.18
N ASP A 241 -1.74 1.27 14.12
CA ASP A 241 -2.77 1.17 13.07
C ASP A 241 -2.12 1.10 11.67
N GLY A 242 -2.82 0.50 10.70
CA GLY A 242 -2.40 0.37 9.31
C GLY A 242 -1.10 -0.43 9.13
N LEU A 243 -0.98 -1.57 9.82
CA LEU A 243 0.24 -2.37 9.80
C LEU A 243 0.40 -3.15 8.48
N SER A 244 1.49 -2.86 7.77
CA SER A 244 2.06 -3.74 6.73
C SER A 244 3.15 -4.61 7.35
N LEU A 245 3.38 -5.82 6.85
CA LEU A 245 4.39 -6.72 7.38
C LEU A 245 5.05 -7.50 6.26
N ASP A 246 6.38 -7.49 6.24
CA ASP A 246 7.20 -8.23 5.30
C ASP A 246 8.48 -8.77 5.97
N ILE A 247 9.22 -9.63 5.28
CA ILE A 247 10.50 -10.17 5.71
C ILE A 247 11.58 -9.89 4.69
N TYR A 248 12.71 -9.41 5.19
CA TYR A 248 13.93 -9.25 4.39
C TYR A 248 15.17 -9.56 5.22
N GLU A 249 16.05 -10.41 4.68
CA GLU A 249 17.34 -10.77 5.29
C GLU A 249 17.26 -11.15 6.79
N GLY A 250 16.23 -11.92 7.18
CA GLY A 250 16.07 -12.36 8.58
C GLY A 250 15.51 -11.30 9.53
N LYS A 251 14.93 -10.21 8.99
CA LYS A 251 14.25 -9.17 9.75
C LYS A 251 12.79 -9.04 9.33
N LEU A 252 11.93 -8.75 10.29
CA LEU A 252 10.60 -8.22 10.03
C LEU A 252 10.74 -6.76 9.63
N LEU A 253 10.03 -6.36 8.58
CA LEU A 253 9.89 -5.00 8.11
C LEU A 253 8.43 -4.62 8.27
N SER A 254 8.15 -3.43 8.80
CA SER A 254 6.78 -2.99 8.94
C SER A 254 6.65 -1.48 8.82
N TYR A 255 5.73 -1.03 7.98
CA TYR A 255 5.23 0.33 8.02
C TYR A 255 3.89 0.35 8.76
N MET A 256 3.78 1.21 9.76
CA MET A 256 2.60 1.36 10.61
C MET A 256 2.53 2.78 11.19
N SER A 257 1.37 3.16 11.73
CA SER A 257 1.26 4.41 12.50
C SER A 257 1.14 4.10 13.99
N LEU A 258 2.09 4.57 14.80
CA LEU A 258 2.08 4.36 16.25
C LEU A 258 1.31 5.47 16.95
N LYS A 259 0.46 5.12 17.93
CA LYS A 259 -0.24 6.08 18.77
C LYS A 259 0.71 6.77 19.73
N ASP A 260 0.80 8.09 19.61
CA ASP A 260 1.35 8.98 20.60
C ASP A 260 0.25 9.32 21.61
N PHE A 261 0.40 8.84 22.85
CA PHE A 261 -0.59 9.04 23.91
C PHE A 261 -0.54 10.42 24.56
N GLN A 262 0.54 11.18 24.35
CA GLN A 262 0.63 12.56 24.85
C GLN A 262 -0.10 13.53 23.92
N ASN A 263 0.12 13.39 22.61
CA ASN A 263 -0.50 14.24 21.59
C ASN A 263 -1.85 13.70 21.08
N LEU A 264 -2.18 12.45 21.42
CA LEU A 264 -3.34 11.72 20.92
C LEU A 264 -3.36 11.57 19.39
N ASP A 265 -2.19 11.60 18.75
CA ASP A 265 -2.02 11.47 17.30
C ASP A 265 -1.40 10.13 16.91
N TYR A 266 -1.49 9.78 15.63
CA TYR A 266 -0.82 8.61 15.06
C TYR A 266 0.39 9.05 14.25
N VAL A 267 1.57 8.56 14.62
CA VAL A 267 2.86 8.91 14.01
C VAL A 267 3.32 7.78 13.10
N PRO A 268 3.40 7.98 11.77
CA PRO A 268 3.85 6.95 10.85
C PRO A 268 5.33 6.64 11.07
N LYS A 269 5.64 5.35 11.18
CA LYS A 269 7.00 4.85 11.36
C LYS A 269 7.25 3.64 10.49
N LEU A 270 8.50 3.50 10.08
CA LEU A 270 9.01 2.23 9.57
C LEU A 270 9.79 1.55 10.69
N GLY A 271 9.35 0.36 11.07
CA GLY A 271 9.98 -0.50 12.06
C GLY A 271 10.74 -1.64 11.40
N THR A 272 11.90 -2.00 11.95
CA THR A 272 12.55 -3.28 11.66
C THR A 272 12.84 -4.04 12.95
N LEU A 273 12.69 -5.37 12.92
CA LEU A 273 12.94 -6.26 14.04
C LEU A 273 13.70 -7.50 13.57
N ASP A 274 14.88 -7.76 14.14
CA ASP A 274 15.64 -8.99 13.88
C ASP A 274 15.05 -10.13 14.70
N PHE A 275 14.35 -11.06 14.03
CA PHE A 275 13.65 -12.16 14.71
C PHE A 275 14.57 -13.35 15.03
N ARG A 276 15.83 -13.32 14.58
CA ARG A 276 16.88 -14.30 14.91
C ARG A 276 17.70 -13.86 16.12
N ALA A 277 17.63 -12.59 16.49
CA ALA A 277 18.22 -12.09 17.72
C ALA A 277 17.61 -12.78 18.96
N LYS A 278 18.43 -13.01 19.99
CA LYS A 278 17.98 -13.59 21.27
C LYS A 278 16.93 -12.71 21.96
N ASN A 279 17.07 -11.40 21.82
CA ASN A 279 16.13 -10.42 22.34
C ASN A 279 15.51 -9.71 21.14
N TRP A 280 14.18 -9.76 21.04
CA TRP A 280 13.45 -9.08 19.98
C TRP A 280 13.31 -7.61 20.34
N GLU A 281 13.82 -6.75 19.48
CA GLU A 281 13.87 -5.32 19.71
C GLU A 281 13.55 -4.59 18.40
N TRP A 282 12.60 -3.67 18.45
CA TRP A 282 12.25 -2.83 17.31
C TRP A 282 13.30 -1.73 17.14
N THR A 283 13.59 -1.39 15.89
CA THR A 283 14.31 -0.19 15.50
C THR A 283 13.43 0.64 14.58
N TRP A 284 13.42 1.96 14.78
CA TRP A 284 12.45 2.83 14.13
C TRP A 284 13.12 3.89 13.27
N ILE A 285 12.48 4.16 12.14
CA ILE A 285 12.73 5.34 11.31
C ILE A 285 11.45 6.16 11.30
N ASP A 286 11.56 7.43 11.70
CA ASP A 286 10.46 8.37 11.56
C ASP A 286 10.22 8.66 10.08
N VAL A 287 8.99 8.42 9.63
CA VAL A 287 8.57 8.80 8.28
C VAL A 287 8.13 10.26 8.36
N LYS A 288 9.11 11.16 8.26
CA LYS A 288 8.86 12.60 8.21
C LYS A 288 8.20 12.93 6.87
N ASN A 289 6.87 13.00 6.86
CA ASN A 289 6.17 13.67 5.79
C ASN A 289 6.42 15.18 5.98
N ASP A 290 7.15 15.82 5.06
CA ASP A 290 7.35 17.28 5.02
C ASP A 290 6.01 18.07 5.04
N GLY A 291 4.86 17.40 4.91
CA GLY A 291 3.51 17.97 4.97
C GLY A 291 2.64 17.53 6.16
N GLY A 292 3.16 16.79 7.15
CA GLY A 292 2.44 16.48 8.40
C GLY A 292 1.10 15.74 8.25
N LEU A 293 0.79 15.20 7.07
CA LEU A 293 -0.47 14.53 6.78
C LEU A 293 -0.16 13.17 6.14
N SER A 294 -0.96 12.17 6.48
CA SER A 294 -0.88 10.83 5.90
C SER A 294 -0.94 10.90 4.37
N ASN A 295 -0.41 9.85 3.74
CA ASN A 295 -0.32 9.64 2.30
C ASN A 295 -1.69 9.74 1.58
N GLN A 296 -2.79 9.80 2.35
CA GLN A 296 -4.17 9.89 1.88
C GLN A 296 -4.57 11.31 1.41
N ARG A 297 -3.98 12.39 1.93
CA ARG A 297 -4.35 13.76 1.49
C ARG A 297 -3.56 14.18 0.25
N GLN A 298 -4.13 13.82 -0.91
CA GLN A 298 -3.99 14.28 -2.32
C GLN A 298 -2.76 15.05 -2.87
N TYR A 299 -1.85 15.67 -2.11
CA TYR A 299 -0.93 16.67 -2.67
C TYR A 299 0.55 16.29 -2.76
N SER A 300 0.99 15.17 -2.17
CA SER A 300 2.34 14.64 -2.45
C SER A 300 2.43 13.13 -2.25
N LYS A 301 2.02 12.35 -3.26
CA LYS A 301 2.26 10.90 -3.33
C LYS A 301 3.75 10.65 -3.61
N LYS A 302 4.58 10.68 -2.59
CA LYS A 302 5.99 10.24 -2.65
C LYS A 302 6.04 8.79 -2.20
N ILE A 303 6.60 7.87 -3.01
CA ILE A 303 7.08 6.58 -2.49
C ILE A 303 8.46 6.85 -1.91
N TYR A 304 8.75 6.31 -0.74
CA TYR A 304 10.07 6.43 -0.13
C TYR A 304 10.87 5.14 -0.35
N SER A 305 12.19 5.29 -0.56
CA SER A 305 13.12 4.17 -0.61
C SER A 305 13.99 4.16 0.65
N ILE A 306 14.18 2.98 1.22
CA ILE A 306 14.89 2.77 2.49
C ILE A 306 16.14 1.95 2.24
N ASP A 307 17.27 2.40 2.77
CA ASP A 307 18.48 1.60 2.88
C ASP A 307 18.36 0.68 4.10
N LEU A 308 18.20 -0.62 3.86
CA LEU A 308 18.07 -1.60 4.93
C LEU A 308 19.40 -1.84 5.68
N LYS A 309 20.56 -1.51 5.08
CA LYS A 309 21.87 -1.63 5.75
C LYS A 309 22.10 -0.52 6.76
N THR A 310 21.74 0.71 6.40
CA THR A 310 21.92 1.87 7.28
C THR A 310 20.68 2.22 8.10
N ASN A 311 19.54 1.59 7.78
CA ASN A 311 18.22 1.90 8.32
C ASN A 311 17.91 3.40 8.18
N LYS A 312 18.07 3.94 6.95
CA LYS A 312 17.84 5.34 6.63
C LYS A 312 17.04 5.49 5.34
N LEU A 313 16.19 6.52 5.28
CA LEU A 313 15.55 6.93 4.04
C LEU A 313 16.63 7.48 3.09
N ILE A 314 16.81 6.86 1.91
CA ILE A 314 17.78 7.32 0.91
C ILE A 314 17.19 8.43 0.05
N GLY A 315 15.87 8.38 -0.17
CA GLY A 315 15.18 9.35 -0.99
C GLY A 315 13.72 8.99 -1.22
N SER A 316 13.04 9.81 -2.01
CA SER A 316 11.70 9.53 -2.52
C SER A 316 11.76 9.19 -4.00
N VAL A 317 11.14 8.08 -4.38
CA VAL A 317 10.82 7.76 -5.77
C VAL A 317 9.71 8.72 -6.21
N ASN A 318 10.02 9.58 -7.17
CA ASN A 318 9.04 10.49 -7.75
C ASN A 318 8.21 9.74 -8.80
N ILE A 319 6.96 9.43 -8.44
CA ILE A 319 5.99 8.68 -9.27
C ILE A 319 5.13 9.61 -10.12
N SER A 320 5.39 10.92 -10.12
CA SER A 320 4.43 11.89 -10.69
C SER A 320 4.16 11.72 -12.19
N GLY A 321 4.84 10.80 -12.89
CA GLY A 321 4.68 10.52 -14.32
C GLY A 321 5.18 11.67 -15.21
N LYS A 322 5.27 12.88 -14.65
CA LYS A 322 6.15 13.93 -15.12
C LYS A 322 7.54 13.37 -15.01
N ILE A 323 8.12 13.03 -16.15
CA ILE A 323 9.56 13.07 -16.32
C ILE A 323 9.94 14.41 -15.71
N VAL A 324 10.49 14.39 -14.49
CA VAL A 324 11.28 15.51 -14.02
C VAL A 324 12.29 15.60 -15.13
N GLN A 325 12.12 16.55 -16.06
CA GLN A 325 13.18 16.89 -16.99
C GLN A 325 14.36 17.04 -16.07
N PRO A 326 15.33 16.10 -16.09
CA PRO A 326 16.37 16.00 -15.08
C PRO A 326 16.87 17.42 -15.00
N THR A 327 16.64 18.12 -13.89
CA THR A 327 16.81 19.58 -13.81
C THR A 327 18.16 19.83 -14.40
N GLY A 328 18.17 20.40 -15.62
CA GLY A 328 19.08 20.01 -16.71
C GLY A 328 20.32 19.33 -16.18
N SER A 329 20.57 18.06 -16.51
CA SER A 329 21.94 17.54 -16.40
C SER A 329 22.79 18.53 -17.17
N GLY A 330 23.36 19.51 -16.46
CA GLY A 330 24.09 20.59 -17.06
C GLY A 330 25.09 19.89 -17.94
N LEU A 331 25.24 20.36 -19.18
CA LEU A 331 26.24 19.85 -20.08
C LEU A 331 27.49 19.54 -19.25
N PRO A 332 28.06 18.32 -19.35
CA PRO A 332 29.18 17.92 -18.49
C PRO A 332 30.18 19.07 -18.37
N LYS A 333 30.78 19.31 -17.21
CA LYS A 333 31.63 20.52 -17.00
C LYS A 333 32.62 20.75 -18.15
N TRP A 334 33.15 19.68 -18.75
CA TRP A 334 34.01 19.74 -19.94
C TRP A 334 33.32 20.34 -21.19
N ALA A 335 32.05 20.04 -21.44
CA ALA A 335 31.27 20.57 -22.56
C ALA A 335 30.95 22.07 -22.36
N ILE A 336 30.68 22.51 -21.13
CA ILE A 336 30.52 23.94 -20.82
C ILE A 336 31.84 24.68 -21.08
N ILE A 337 32.97 24.12 -20.64
CA ILE A 337 34.30 24.69 -20.89
C ILE A 337 34.59 24.76 -22.40
N PHE A 338 34.27 23.70 -23.15
CA PHE A 338 34.49 23.64 -24.59
C PHE A 338 33.67 24.70 -25.35
N ILE A 339 32.37 24.83 -25.04
CA ILE A 339 31.50 25.86 -25.64
C ILE A 339 32.05 27.26 -25.35
N SER A 340 32.50 27.51 -24.10
CA SER A 340 33.10 28.79 -23.72
C SER A 340 34.35 29.12 -24.54
N ILE A 341 35.25 28.16 -24.74
CA ILE A 341 36.46 28.35 -25.56
C ILE A 341 36.11 28.65 -27.01
N VAL A 342 35.15 27.91 -27.59
CA VAL A 342 34.71 28.13 -28.97
C VAL A 342 34.09 29.52 -29.14
N CYS A 343 33.25 29.97 -28.20
CA CYS A 343 32.68 31.31 -28.22
C CYS A 343 33.75 32.40 -28.19
N VAL A 344 34.80 32.25 -27.38
CA VAL A 344 35.92 33.21 -27.33
C VAL A 344 36.69 33.24 -28.67
N LEU A 345 36.96 32.07 -29.27
CA LEU A 345 37.64 32.00 -30.57
C LEU A 345 36.82 32.66 -31.69
N VAL A 346 35.51 32.41 -31.74
CA VAL A 346 34.61 33.05 -32.71
C VAL A 346 34.61 34.57 -32.52
N PHE A 347 34.58 35.05 -31.26
CA PHE A 347 34.61 36.48 -30.98
C PHE A 347 35.93 37.13 -31.43
N ILE A 348 37.06 36.46 -31.21
CA ILE A 348 38.38 36.92 -31.71
C ILE A 348 38.37 36.97 -33.24
N LEU A 349 37.85 35.95 -33.92
CA LEU A 349 37.75 35.93 -35.38
C LEU A 349 36.88 37.06 -35.93
N ILE A 350 35.76 37.38 -35.26
CA ILE A 350 34.91 38.52 -35.62
C ILE A 350 35.67 39.84 -35.46
N LEU A 351 36.40 40.03 -34.36
CA LEU A 351 37.21 41.23 -34.14
C LEU A 351 38.32 41.39 -35.19
N VAL A 352 39.00 40.30 -35.54
CA VAL A 352 40.01 40.29 -36.62
C VAL A 352 39.38 40.60 -37.97
N GLY A 353 38.23 39.99 -38.28
CA GLY A 353 37.47 40.26 -39.50
C GLY A 353 37.02 41.72 -39.60
N LEU A 354 36.49 42.29 -38.52
CA LEU A 354 36.14 43.71 -38.44
C LEU A 354 37.36 44.60 -38.61
N TRP A 355 38.48 44.27 -37.95
CA TRP A 355 39.72 45.02 -38.08
C TRP A 355 40.20 45.04 -39.55
N PHE A 356 40.21 43.89 -40.22
CA PHE A 356 40.53 43.79 -41.64
C PHE A 356 39.55 44.58 -42.51
N TYR A 357 38.25 44.46 -42.24
CA TYR A 357 37.22 45.20 -42.95
C TYR A 357 37.44 46.72 -42.85
N PHE A 358 37.71 47.26 -41.66
CA PHE A 358 38.02 48.68 -41.48
C PHE A 358 39.32 49.11 -42.15
N ARG A 359 40.34 48.23 -42.16
CA ARG A 359 41.62 48.45 -42.85
C ARG A 359 41.44 48.55 -44.36
N TYR A 360 40.64 47.66 -44.95
CA TYR A 360 40.41 47.61 -46.39
C TYR A 360 39.37 48.64 -46.87
N LYS A 361 38.39 49.00 -46.02
CA LYS A 361 37.42 50.06 -46.34
C LYS A 361 38.08 51.42 -46.57
N LYS A 362 39.27 51.68 -46.00
CA LYS A 362 40.06 52.89 -46.29
C LYS A 362 40.65 52.96 -47.71
N LEU A 363 40.60 51.87 -48.49
CA LEU A 363 41.09 51.82 -49.87
C LEU A 363 39.97 51.91 -50.92
N ALA A 364 38.71 51.77 -50.52
CA ALA A 364 37.58 51.95 -51.42
C ALA A 364 37.19 53.44 -51.46
N LYS A 365 37.59 54.15 -52.53
CA LYS A 365 37.09 55.50 -52.81
C LYS A 365 35.55 55.47 -52.83
N PRO A 366 34.87 56.38 -52.14
CA PRO A 366 33.42 56.45 -52.16
C PRO A 366 32.96 56.74 -53.59
N ASN A 367 32.19 55.82 -54.17
CA ASN A 367 31.48 56.07 -55.42
C ASN A 367 30.21 56.86 -55.03
N GLU A 368 30.23 58.16 -55.27
CA GLU A 368 29.05 59.01 -55.18
C GLU A 368 28.04 58.56 -56.24
N ASN A 369 26.96 57.93 -55.81
CA ASN A 369 25.61 58.11 -56.35
C ASN A 369 24.65 57.08 -55.73
N ASN A 370 23.79 57.53 -54.83
CA ASN A 370 22.37 57.25 -54.97
C ASN A 370 21.52 58.08 -54.00
N ASN A 371 20.79 59.03 -54.57
CA ASN A 371 19.59 59.59 -53.98
C ASN A 371 18.51 58.49 -53.93
N GLN A 372 18.32 57.87 -52.77
CA GLN A 372 17.10 57.11 -52.50
C GLN A 372 16.33 57.71 -51.33
N LYS A 373 15.10 58.07 -51.68
CA LYS A 373 14.07 58.79 -50.95
C LYS A 373 13.57 57.92 -49.79
N VAL A 374 13.71 58.39 -48.56
CA VAL A 374 13.20 57.72 -47.35
C VAL A 374 11.68 57.77 -47.36
N GLN A 375 11.04 56.59 -47.35
CA GLN A 375 9.59 56.45 -47.23
C GLN A 375 9.23 56.14 -45.78
N THR A 376 8.53 57.06 -45.13
CA THR A 376 7.94 56.89 -43.80
C THR A 376 6.75 55.94 -43.85
N VAL A 377 6.79 54.86 -43.07
CA VAL A 377 5.66 53.94 -42.84
C VAL A 377 5.17 54.15 -41.42
N TRP A 378 3.93 54.61 -41.29
CA TRP A 378 3.17 54.68 -40.04
C TRP A 378 2.42 53.36 -39.82
N ALA A 379 2.40 52.89 -38.57
CA ALA A 379 1.63 51.74 -38.14
C ALA A 379 0.14 52.09 -38.03
N ILE A 380 -0.72 51.26 -38.61
CA ILE A 380 -2.18 51.30 -38.46
C ILE A 380 -2.59 50.27 -37.42
N SER A 381 -3.41 50.72 -36.47
CA SER A 381 -4.17 49.92 -35.52
C SER A 381 -5.61 49.85 -36.03
N GLU A 382 -6.17 48.66 -36.23
CA GLU A 382 -7.57 48.29 -35.94
C GLU A 382 -7.92 46.88 -36.45
N VAL A 383 -9.11 46.41 -36.05
CA VAL A 383 -9.84 45.15 -36.37
C VAL A 383 -9.86 44.20 -35.16
N GLU A 384 -10.87 44.33 -34.28
CA GLU A 384 -12.19 43.62 -34.29
C GLU A 384 -12.05 42.15 -33.82
N MET A 385 -12.97 41.47 -33.13
CA MET A 385 -14.38 41.66 -32.79
C MET A 385 -14.73 40.64 -31.69
N ASN A 386 -15.89 40.84 -31.06
CA ASN A 386 -16.77 39.84 -30.45
C ASN A 386 -16.42 39.18 -29.10
N ARG A 387 -17.05 39.69 -28.03
CA ARG A 387 -17.63 38.83 -26.98
C ARG A 387 -18.98 39.36 -26.53
N ASN A 388 -20.02 38.60 -26.86
CA ASN A 388 -21.32 38.66 -26.21
C ASN A 388 -21.76 37.23 -25.88
N ILE A 389 -22.41 37.09 -24.72
CA ILE A 389 -23.32 36.04 -24.23
C ILE A 389 -22.98 35.71 -22.77
N ARG A 390 -23.70 36.38 -21.87
CA ARG A 390 -24.00 35.95 -20.50
C ARG A 390 -25.24 35.05 -20.58
N ILE A 391 -25.14 33.84 -20.02
CA ILE A 391 -26.31 33.07 -19.58
C ILE A 391 -26.08 32.71 -18.11
N SER A 392 -26.95 33.24 -17.27
CA SER A 392 -27.13 32.90 -15.87
C SER A 392 -28.14 31.76 -15.76
N SER A 393 -27.77 30.66 -15.10
CA SER A 393 -28.72 29.70 -14.54
C SER A 393 -28.47 29.55 -13.05
N THR A 394 -29.32 30.22 -12.28
CA THR A 394 -29.58 29.94 -10.87
C THR A 394 -30.29 28.60 -10.75
N LEU A 395 -29.71 27.64 -10.04
CA LEU A 395 -30.43 26.48 -9.52
C LEU A 395 -30.36 26.49 -7.99
N ASN A 396 -31.55 26.49 -7.40
CA ASN A 396 -31.86 26.58 -5.99
C ASN A 396 -31.99 25.14 -5.47
N ILE A 397 -31.23 24.74 -4.43
CA ILE A 397 -31.46 23.47 -3.72
C ILE A 397 -31.60 23.78 -2.24
N GLY A 398 -32.72 23.31 -1.70
CA GLY A 398 -33.31 23.72 -0.45
C GLY A 398 -32.61 23.17 0.79
N ALA A 399 -32.68 24.01 1.82
CA ALA A 399 -32.42 23.66 3.20
C ALA A 399 -33.49 22.70 3.74
N ASN A 400 -33.09 21.74 4.56
CA ASN A 400 -33.98 21.16 5.57
C ASN A 400 -33.23 20.82 6.86
N ALA A 401 -33.76 21.42 7.93
CA ALA A 401 -33.87 20.95 9.31
C ALA A 401 -32.61 20.53 10.09
N ILE A 402 -32.24 21.44 10.99
CA ILE A 402 -31.44 21.24 12.19
C ILE A 402 -32.28 20.46 13.22
N SER A 403 -31.74 19.39 13.78
CA SER A 403 -32.21 18.78 15.03
C SER A 403 -31.02 18.70 16.00
N LEU A 404 -31.13 19.41 17.12
CA LEU A 404 -30.20 19.38 18.24
C LEU A 404 -30.45 18.13 19.09
N GLY A 405 -29.39 17.40 19.45
CA GLY A 405 -29.45 16.53 20.62
C GLY A 405 -28.41 15.42 20.66
N GLN A 406 -27.57 15.48 21.71
CA GLN A 406 -26.71 14.43 22.27
C GLN A 406 -25.38 14.13 21.57
N GLY A 407 -24.31 14.39 22.32
CA GLY A 407 -22.94 14.08 21.96
C GLY A 407 -22.67 12.59 22.13
N ASP A 408 -22.62 11.91 20.99
CA ASP A 408 -21.90 10.64 20.85
C ASP A 408 -20.50 10.95 20.31
N THR A 409 -19.51 10.37 20.97
CA THR A 409 -18.13 10.31 20.46
C THR A 409 -18.09 9.25 19.37
N THR A 410 -18.58 9.60 18.18
CA THR A 410 -18.39 8.80 16.98
C THR A 410 -16.92 8.85 16.60
N LEU A 411 -16.20 7.77 16.91
CA LEU A 411 -14.97 7.43 16.20
C LEU A 411 -15.36 7.31 14.72
N ASN A 412 -14.87 8.22 13.88
CA ASN A 412 -14.94 8.06 12.44
C ASN A 412 -14.07 6.86 12.06
N ASN A 413 -14.67 5.68 12.00
CA ASN A 413 -14.12 4.52 11.32
C ASN A 413 -14.19 4.78 9.81
N GLU A 414 -13.31 5.65 9.29
CA GLU A 414 -12.90 5.52 7.90
C GLU A 414 -12.09 4.22 7.84
N THR A 415 -12.76 3.13 7.45
CA THR A 415 -12.12 1.87 7.14
C THR A 415 -11.09 2.14 6.05
N ALA A 416 -9.82 2.13 6.43
CA ALA A 416 -8.72 2.17 5.49
C ALA A 416 -8.85 0.94 4.59
N ILE A 417 -9.19 1.17 3.32
CA ILE A 417 -9.06 0.13 2.30
C ILE A 417 -7.58 -0.26 2.29
N GLU A 418 -7.36 -1.48 2.74
CA GLU A 418 -6.06 -2.11 2.91
C GLU A 418 -5.47 -2.39 1.53
N TYR A 419 -4.38 -1.69 1.18
CA TYR A 419 -3.63 -1.94 -0.04
C TYR A 419 -2.53 -2.95 0.26
N ASP A 420 -2.83 -4.25 0.13
CA ASP A 420 -1.84 -5.32 0.18
C ASP A 420 -1.27 -5.56 -1.22
N TYR A 421 -0.03 -5.09 -1.47
CA TYR A 421 1.03 -5.87 -2.15
C TYR A 421 2.30 -5.02 -2.32
N PHE A 422 3.42 -5.53 -1.80
CA PHE A 422 4.75 -5.28 -2.35
C PHE A 422 5.35 -6.66 -2.59
N GLN A 423 5.49 -7.05 -3.86
CA GLN A 423 6.28 -8.22 -4.21
C GLN A 423 7.70 -7.74 -4.51
N HIS A 424 8.67 -8.22 -3.74
CA HIS A 424 10.08 -8.09 -4.07
C HIS A 424 10.44 -9.23 -5.04
N GLU A 425 10.89 -8.87 -6.24
CA GLU A 425 11.62 -9.80 -7.13
C GLU A 425 13.04 -10.05 -6.63
#